data_AF-A0A7V1ZU83-F1
#
_entry.id   AF-A0A7V1ZU83-F1
#
_cell.length_a   1.000
_cell.length_b   1.000
_cell.length_c   1.000
_cell.angle_alpha   90.00
_cell.angle_beta   90.00
_cell.angle_gamma   90.00
#
_symmetry.space_group_name_H-M   'P 1'
#
loop_
_entity.id
_entity.type
_entity.pdbx_description
1 polymer ?
#
loop_
_entity_poly.entity_id
_entity_poly.type
_entity_poly.pdbx_seq_one_letter_code
_entity_poly.pdbx_strand_id
1 'polypeptide(L)'
;MKRKRIPTKSELLKLQKTYRTDKKIGEALGGIPEYLVAYWRRKKGVAKHSFPKYSESQIRELWERHGDDFHCGRELGISKAAFYRWRGIYGIKEKPQALKLEQLEFSFGWETKLGPNGSYVEYYQTAYQKILARASGRQTVQPGEVIRIIPDLIVLPVELASSDLDPRIEQKCWWYKGNGFTKSDLPSGKSARLLNGALDILGKGHVKPNQLIATTFPEIHALGAYSAAVVNLDEKIAAAALEGQVELVVPPAIRVTISGRIQKDLSVVDLLGRFFKTFPPDSFKGKMIEFSGAGAEKLTGEEKMALCYMARLAGAEAVFCLFDESTRKSLAQKTKVQDKIYFSDRKAHYEAEFHLNSVGLVNYIFPDGKMFISREAGNLNSIRPDTAFIGGPCGGTACILKSIADQARGRHLQKSVSCYISPLTQGDLSEGIKKKSISTLVDYGCQLLPVGMSLIDFLRLGNIRGTVLSVPDSPPPHREDLKLIFCSGETAIMATASGRAE
;
A
#
# COMPACT_ATOMS: atom_id res chain seq x y z
N MET A 1 -30.84 61.44 -39.17
CA MET A 1 -29.98 60.95 -38.07
C MET A 1 -28.89 61.97 -37.78
N LYS A 2 -28.82 62.53 -36.56
CA LYS A 2 -27.73 63.45 -36.16
C LYS A 2 -26.39 62.70 -36.22
N ARG A 3 -25.40 63.20 -36.98
CA ARG A 3 -24.03 62.64 -37.00
C ARG A 3 -23.46 62.72 -35.58
N LYS A 4 -23.23 61.57 -34.94
CA LYS A 4 -22.63 61.52 -33.58
C LYS A 4 -21.18 62.01 -33.66
N ARG A 5 -20.81 62.96 -32.80
CA ARG A 5 -19.48 63.60 -32.75
C ARG A 5 -18.41 62.58 -32.35
N ILE A 6 -17.31 62.53 -33.10
CA ILE A 6 -16.15 61.66 -32.80
C ILE A 6 -15.33 62.32 -31.66
N PRO A 7 -15.11 61.65 -30.52
CA PRO A 7 -14.36 62.21 -29.39
C PRO A 7 -12.90 62.49 -29.75
N THR A 8 -12.32 63.57 -29.21
CA THR A 8 -10.90 63.91 -29.34
C THR A 8 -9.99 62.95 -28.57
N LYS A 9 -8.66 62.98 -28.83
CA LYS A 9 -7.70 62.10 -28.14
C LYS A 9 -7.69 62.35 -26.62
N SER A 10 -7.76 63.62 -26.20
CA SER A 10 -7.82 64.01 -24.78
C SER A 10 -9.10 63.53 -24.11
N GLU A 11 -10.26 63.66 -24.79
CA GLU A 11 -11.54 63.13 -24.29
C GLU A 11 -11.51 61.61 -24.14
N LEU A 12 -10.95 60.86 -25.10
CA LEU A 12 -10.80 59.41 -24.99
C LEU A 12 -9.89 59.00 -23.82
N LEU A 13 -8.79 59.74 -23.56
CA LEU A 13 -7.92 59.47 -22.42
C LEU A 13 -8.62 59.75 -21.08
N LYS A 14 -9.42 60.82 -21.00
CA LYS A 14 -10.23 61.13 -19.81
C LYS A 14 -11.32 60.09 -19.57
N LEU A 15 -12.06 59.73 -20.61
CA LEU A 15 -13.10 58.69 -20.56
C LEU A 15 -12.51 57.32 -20.23
N GLN A 16 -11.29 57.04 -20.71
CA GLN A 16 -10.58 55.82 -20.37
C GLN A 16 -10.14 55.77 -18.90
N LYS A 17 -9.69 56.89 -18.32
CA LYS A 17 -9.41 56.95 -16.88
C LYS A 17 -10.68 56.73 -16.04
N THR A 18 -11.82 57.29 -16.47
CA THR A 18 -13.08 57.22 -15.73
C THR A 18 -13.79 55.87 -15.87
N TYR A 19 -14.07 55.44 -17.11
CA TYR A 19 -14.95 54.29 -17.39
C TYR A 19 -14.18 52.99 -17.61
N ARG A 20 -12.87 53.07 -17.84
CA ARG A 20 -11.89 51.99 -17.95
C ARG A 20 -12.10 50.99 -19.11
N THR A 21 -13.31 50.62 -19.51
CA THR A 21 -13.58 49.68 -20.62
C THR A 21 -14.23 50.36 -21.85
N ASP A 22 -13.91 49.87 -23.05
CA ASP A 22 -14.43 50.41 -24.32
C ASP A 22 -15.98 50.32 -24.40
N LYS A 23 -16.60 49.30 -23.79
CA LYS A 23 -18.06 49.16 -23.66
C LYS A 23 -18.69 50.29 -22.84
N LYS A 24 -18.18 50.55 -21.63
CA LYS A 24 -18.70 51.61 -20.75
C LYS A 24 -18.46 53.01 -21.32
N ILE A 25 -17.33 53.19 -22.01
CA ILE A 25 -17.05 54.43 -22.76
C ILE A 25 -18.11 54.61 -23.86
N GLY A 26 -18.49 53.53 -24.56
CA GLY A 26 -19.53 53.55 -25.58
C GLY A 26 -20.91 53.93 -25.03
N GLU A 27 -21.31 53.34 -23.91
CA GLU A 27 -22.54 53.69 -23.18
C GLU A 27 -22.56 55.17 -22.77
N ALA A 28 -21.47 55.68 -22.18
CA ALA A 28 -21.33 57.07 -21.76
C ALA A 28 -21.36 58.08 -22.92
N LEU A 29 -20.94 57.67 -24.11
CA LEU A 29 -21.00 58.48 -25.33
C LEU A 29 -22.37 58.43 -26.05
N GLY A 30 -23.41 57.94 -25.38
CA GLY A 30 -24.77 57.86 -25.90
C GLY A 30 -25.02 56.57 -26.70
N GLY A 31 -24.62 55.43 -26.13
CA GLY A 31 -24.90 54.09 -26.67
C GLY A 31 -24.13 53.77 -27.95
N ILE A 32 -22.85 54.14 -28.00
CA ILE A 32 -21.97 53.82 -29.12
C ILE A 32 -21.46 52.38 -28.97
N PRO A 33 -21.49 51.56 -30.05
CA PRO A 33 -20.97 50.20 -29.98
C PRO A 33 -19.49 50.13 -29.59
N GLU A 34 -19.11 49.14 -28.78
CA GLU A 34 -17.75 48.94 -28.26
C GLU A 34 -16.69 48.92 -29.38
N TYR A 35 -16.97 48.27 -30.50
CA TYR A 35 -16.02 48.15 -31.61
C TYR A 35 -15.65 49.52 -32.21
N LEU A 36 -16.59 50.48 -32.19
CA LEU A 36 -16.39 51.82 -32.74
C LEU A 36 -15.48 52.66 -31.82
N VAL A 37 -15.68 52.52 -30.51
CA VAL A 37 -14.79 53.11 -29.49
C VAL A 37 -13.38 52.54 -29.64
N ALA A 38 -13.25 51.21 -29.78
CA ALA A 38 -11.97 50.55 -30.00
C ALA A 38 -11.29 51.00 -31.31
N TYR A 39 -12.06 51.25 -32.36
CA TYR A 39 -11.56 51.81 -33.62
C TYR A 39 -11.00 53.23 -33.42
N TRP A 40 -11.74 54.13 -32.78
CA TRP A 40 -11.26 55.50 -32.51
C TRP A 40 -10.02 55.52 -31.62
N ARG A 41 -9.98 54.65 -30.62
CA ARG A 41 -8.87 54.53 -29.69
C ARG A 41 -7.58 54.10 -30.42
N ARG A 42 -7.68 53.10 -31.31
CA ARG A 42 -6.57 52.67 -32.18
C ARG A 42 -6.12 53.76 -33.14
N LYS A 43 -7.06 54.41 -33.85
CA LYS A 43 -6.76 55.49 -34.81
C LYS A 43 -6.05 56.68 -34.16
N LYS A 44 -6.28 56.92 -32.87
CA LYS A 44 -5.67 58.04 -32.11
C LYS A 44 -4.51 57.62 -31.21
N GLY A 45 -4.05 56.36 -31.30
CA GLY A 45 -2.90 55.86 -30.55
C GLY A 45 -3.11 55.85 -29.03
N VAL A 46 -4.33 55.55 -28.57
CA VAL A 46 -4.64 55.38 -27.15
C VAL A 46 -4.62 53.88 -26.82
N ALA A 47 -3.85 53.46 -25.82
CA ALA A 47 -3.72 52.04 -25.45
C ALA A 47 -5.04 51.47 -24.88
N LYS A 48 -5.23 50.15 -24.84
CA LYS A 48 -6.44 49.57 -24.22
C LYS A 48 -6.20 49.50 -22.72
N HIS A 49 -7.06 50.16 -21.95
CA HIS A 49 -7.10 49.92 -20.51
C HIS A 49 -8.09 48.76 -20.30
N SER A 50 -7.61 47.62 -19.81
CA SER A 50 -8.46 46.51 -19.41
C SER A 50 -7.86 45.91 -18.16
N PHE A 51 -8.70 45.69 -17.14
CA PHE A 51 -8.28 44.82 -16.06
C PHE A 51 -8.04 43.43 -16.63
N PRO A 52 -6.98 42.75 -16.18
CA PRO A 52 -6.84 41.34 -16.49
C PRO A 52 -8.07 40.60 -15.96
N LYS A 53 -8.59 39.65 -16.75
CA LYS A 53 -9.80 38.89 -16.44
C LYS A 53 -9.66 38.09 -15.12
N TYR A 54 -8.43 37.69 -14.79
CA TYR A 54 -8.06 36.99 -13.55
C TYR A 54 -6.90 37.75 -12.90
N SER A 55 -6.91 37.90 -11.58
CA SER A 55 -5.80 38.54 -10.86
C SER A 55 -4.56 37.64 -10.84
N GLU A 56 -3.39 38.22 -10.56
CA GLU A 56 -2.16 37.44 -10.36
C GLU A 56 -2.31 36.44 -9.21
N SER A 57 -2.90 36.87 -8.08
CA SER A 57 -3.12 36.01 -6.91
C SER A 57 -3.95 34.77 -7.25
N GLN A 58 -5.01 34.94 -8.04
CA GLN A 58 -5.89 33.85 -8.44
C GLN A 58 -5.18 32.84 -9.35
N ILE A 59 -4.38 33.32 -10.31
CA ILE A 59 -3.59 32.44 -11.18
C ILE A 59 -2.49 31.73 -10.38
N ARG A 60 -1.86 32.41 -9.42
CA ARG A 60 -0.80 31.86 -8.57
C ARG A 60 -1.33 30.79 -7.61
N GLU A 61 -2.45 31.04 -6.94
CA GLU A 61 -3.08 30.08 -6.02
C GLU A 61 -3.50 28.79 -6.76
N LEU A 62 -4.11 28.91 -7.94
CA LEU A 62 -4.45 27.74 -8.76
C LEU A 62 -3.21 26.99 -9.23
N TRP A 63 -2.17 27.72 -9.64
CA TRP A 63 -0.92 27.12 -10.05
C TRP A 63 -0.20 26.41 -8.90
N GLU A 64 -0.24 26.97 -7.69
CA GLU A 64 0.28 26.36 -6.45
C GLU A 64 -0.48 25.10 -6.06
N ARG A 65 -1.80 25.08 -6.28
CA ARG A 65 -2.66 23.93 -5.96
C ARG A 65 -2.51 22.76 -6.94
N HIS A 66 -2.47 23.02 -8.25
CA HIS A 66 -2.56 21.96 -9.26
C HIS A 66 -1.28 21.74 -10.08
N GLY A 67 -0.44 22.76 -10.26
CA GLY A 67 0.84 22.67 -10.99
C GLY A 67 0.77 22.23 -12.46
N ASP A 68 -0.44 22.15 -13.04
CA ASP A 68 -0.72 21.80 -14.42
C ASP A 68 -1.73 22.77 -15.06
N ASP A 69 -1.40 23.23 -16.27
CA ASP A 69 -2.18 24.24 -16.98
C ASP A 69 -3.58 23.72 -17.41
N PHE A 70 -3.75 22.40 -17.55
CA PHE A 70 -5.04 21.80 -17.93
C PHE A 70 -6.03 21.81 -16.75
N HIS A 71 -5.62 21.40 -15.56
CA HIS A 71 -6.47 21.40 -14.37
C HIS A 71 -6.82 22.83 -13.94
N CYS A 72 -5.83 23.73 -13.93
CA CYS A 72 -6.09 25.14 -13.63
C CYS A 72 -7.02 25.78 -14.67
N GLY A 73 -6.86 25.42 -15.95
CA GLY A 73 -7.75 25.86 -17.03
C GLY A 73 -9.19 25.40 -16.82
N ARG A 74 -9.39 24.10 -16.52
CA ARG A 74 -10.73 23.54 -16.23
C ARG A 74 -11.43 24.26 -15.08
N GLU A 75 -10.72 24.55 -13.98
CA GLU A 75 -11.33 25.21 -12.82
C GLU A 75 -11.78 26.65 -13.13
N LEU A 76 -11.03 27.36 -14.00
CA LEU A 76 -11.43 28.67 -14.49
C LEU A 76 -12.41 28.64 -15.68
N GLY A 77 -12.80 27.46 -16.15
CA GLY A 77 -13.65 27.27 -17.34
C GLY A 77 -12.99 27.75 -18.64
N ILE A 78 -11.65 27.70 -18.73
CA ILE A 78 -10.87 28.13 -19.89
C ILE A 78 -9.98 26.99 -20.42
N SER A 79 -9.49 27.12 -21.65
CA SER A 79 -8.57 26.12 -22.21
C SER A 79 -7.19 26.16 -21.55
N LYS A 80 -6.46 25.04 -21.59
CA LYS A 80 -5.06 24.93 -21.16
C LYS A 80 -4.19 26.05 -21.75
N ALA A 81 -4.32 26.29 -23.06
CA ALA A 81 -3.56 27.33 -23.76
C ALA A 81 -3.94 28.76 -23.33
N ALA A 82 -5.16 28.97 -22.82
CA ALA A 82 -5.57 30.25 -22.26
C ALA A 82 -4.97 30.45 -20.86
N PHE A 83 -4.98 29.41 -20.01
CA PHE A 83 -4.35 29.47 -18.69
C PHE A 83 -2.83 29.67 -18.78
N TYR A 84 -2.15 28.95 -19.67
CA TYR A 84 -0.72 29.13 -19.95
C TYR A 84 -0.38 30.58 -20.32
N ARG A 85 -1.22 31.22 -21.15
CA ARG A 85 -1.05 32.64 -21.51
C ARG A 85 -1.22 33.56 -20.29
N TRP A 86 -2.16 33.28 -19.39
CA TRP A 86 -2.31 34.03 -18.15
C TRP A 86 -1.10 33.89 -17.22
N ARG A 87 -0.54 32.69 -17.05
CA ARG A 87 0.74 32.51 -16.34
C ARG A 87 1.88 33.29 -16.99
N GLY A 88 1.94 33.28 -18.32
CA GLY A 88 2.93 34.03 -19.09
C GLY A 88 2.86 35.54 -18.84
N ILE A 89 1.65 36.10 -18.76
CA ILE A 89 1.42 37.53 -18.44
C ILE A 89 1.96 37.89 -17.05
N TYR A 90 1.85 36.98 -16.08
CA TYR A 90 2.30 37.20 -14.69
C TYR A 90 3.69 36.65 -14.37
N GLY A 91 4.43 36.13 -15.36
CA GLY A 91 5.79 35.61 -15.16
C GLY A 91 5.88 34.33 -14.31
N ILE A 92 4.76 33.60 -14.10
CA ILE A 92 4.72 32.39 -13.28
C ILE A 92 5.18 31.21 -14.15
N LYS A 93 6.49 30.98 -14.25
CA LYS A 93 7.06 29.93 -15.13
C LYS A 93 7.34 28.62 -14.40
N GLU A 94 7.84 28.71 -13.18
CA GLU A 94 8.30 27.55 -12.42
C GLU A 94 7.14 26.78 -11.79
N LYS A 95 7.21 25.44 -11.82
CA LYS A 95 6.29 24.60 -11.07
C LYS A 95 6.52 24.78 -9.56
N PRO A 96 5.46 24.81 -8.74
CA PRO A 96 5.59 24.90 -7.29
C PRO A 96 6.44 23.76 -6.73
N GLN A 97 7.28 24.04 -5.73
CA GLN A 97 8.20 23.04 -5.18
C GLN A 97 7.48 21.83 -4.57
N ALA A 98 6.26 22.01 -4.04
CA ALA A 98 5.42 20.92 -3.54
C ALA A 98 5.04 19.89 -4.63
N LEU A 99 4.88 20.34 -5.88
CA LEU A 99 4.49 19.50 -7.02
C LEU A 99 5.67 19.06 -7.90
N LYS A 100 6.88 19.58 -7.66
CA LYS A 100 8.13 19.02 -8.21
C LYS A 100 8.44 17.64 -7.59
N LEU A 101 7.82 17.29 -6.47
CA LEU A 101 7.89 15.97 -5.83
C LEU A 101 6.78 15.00 -6.26
N GLU A 102 5.62 15.49 -6.68
CA GLU A 102 4.46 14.63 -7.04
C GLU A 102 4.33 14.27 -8.54
N GLN A 103 5.17 14.84 -9.42
CA GLN A 103 5.10 14.60 -10.88
C GLN A 103 6.29 13.85 -11.51
N LEU A 104 7.14 13.23 -10.70
CA LEU A 104 7.87 12.02 -11.08
C LEU A 104 7.04 10.91 -10.41
N GLU A 105 6.21 10.10 -11.06
CA GLU A 105 6.43 9.29 -12.24
C GLU A 105 5.08 8.92 -12.89
N PHE A 106 4.91 9.24 -14.17
CA PHE A 106 4.15 8.40 -15.10
C PHE A 106 4.86 8.51 -16.45
N SER A 107 6.11 8.04 -16.48
CA SER A 107 6.80 7.76 -17.73
C SER A 107 6.40 6.37 -18.19
N PHE A 108 5.31 6.27 -18.94
CA PHE A 108 5.13 5.15 -19.87
C PHE A 108 6.23 5.29 -20.94
N GLY A 109 7.35 4.60 -20.73
CA GLY A 109 8.50 4.61 -21.62
C GLY A 109 9.23 3.29 -21.54
N TRP A 110 8.63 2.22 -22.04
CA TRP A 110 9.25 0.90 -22.18
C TRP A 110 10.18 0.81 -23.41
N GLU A 111 10.72 1.93 -23.90
CA GLU A 111 11.69 1.90 -25.00
C GLU A 111 13.00 1.28 -24.51
N THR A 112 13.22 0.02 -24.91
CA THR A 112 14.51 -0.65 -24.96
C THR A 112 15.49 0.20 -25.78
N LYS A 113 16.24 1.07 -25.11
CA LYS A 113 17.38 1.71 -25.76
C LYS A 113 18.47 0.66 -25.92
N LEU A 114 18.75 0.27 -27.15
CA LEU A 114 20.04 -0.33 -27.50
C LEU A 114 21.09 0.78 -27.39
N GLY A 115 22.16 0.54 -26.63
CA GLY A 115 23.31 1.43 -26.65
C GLY A 115 23.89 1.53 -28.07
N PRO A 116 24.52 2.65 -28.46
CA PRO A 116 25.05 2.86 -29.81
C PRO A 116 26.07 1.80 -30.28
N ASN A 117 26.58 0.96 -29.37
CA ASN A 117 27.57 -0.08 -29.65
C ASN A 117 27.08 -1.52 -29.38
N GLY A 118 25.78 -1.75 -29.18
CA GLY A 118 25.27 -3.09 -28.85
C GLY A 118 25.66 -3.58 -27.45
N SER A 119 26.18 -2.71 -26.58
CA SER A 119 26.40 -3.01 -25.16
C SER A 119 25.09 -2.90 -24.37
N TYR A 120 24.89 -3.83 -23.42
CA TYR A 120 23.76 -3.82 -22.49
C TYR A 120 23.65 -2.45 -21.82
N VAL A 121 22.49 -1.80 -21.96
CA VAL A 121 22.15 -0.65 -21.13
C VAL A 121 22.10 -1.14 -19.69
N GLU A 122 22.80 -0.44 -18.79
CA GLU A 122 22.71 -0.67 -17.34
C GLU A 122 21.24 -0.61 -16.94
N TYR A 123 20.62 -1.78 -16.77
CA TYR A 123 19.25 -1.87 -16.30
C TYR A 123 19.29 -1.87 -14.77
N TYR A 124 18.84 -0.76 -14.18
CA TYR A 124 18.77 -0.62 -12.73
C TYR A 124 17.60 -1.44 -12.19
N GLN A 125 17.89 -2.32 -11.24
CA GLN A 125 16.95 -3.31 -10.71
C GLN A 125 16.57 -3.00 -9.27
N THR A 126 15.32 -3.32 -8.95
CA THR A 126 14.85 -3.42 -7.56
C THR A 126 15.53 -4.59 -6.84
N ALA A 127 15.52 -4.59 -5.51
CA ALA A 127 16.05 -5.70 -4.72
C ALA A 127 15.34 -7.02 -5.07
N TYR A 128 14.02 -6.98 -5.26
CA TYR A 128 13.21 -8.11 -5.69
C TYR A 128 13.65 -8.65 -7.07
N GLN A 129 13.84 -7.78 -8.06
CA GLN A 129 14.34 -8.17 -9.39
C GLN A 129 15.73 -8.80 -9.33
N LYS A 130 16.64 -8.29 -8.49
CA LYS A 130 17.97 -8.91 -8.29
C LYS A 130 17.89 -10.33 -7.75
N ILE A 131 16.91 -10.61 -6.88
CA ILE A 131 16.66 -11.97 -6.36
C ILE A 131 16.16 -12.89 -7.49
N LEU A 132 15.23 -12.41 -8.32
CA LEU A 132 14.72 -13.16 -9.48
C LEU A 132 15.80 -13.39 -10.55
N ALA A 133 16.65 -12.40 -10.82
CA ALA A 133 17.78 -12.54 -11.73
C ALA A 133 18.73 -13.63 -11.25
N ARG A 134 19.15 -13.60 -9.97
CA ARG A 134 19.96 -14.66 -9.35
C ARG A 134 19.31 -16.03 -9.52
N ALA A 135 18.03 -16.15 -9.19
CA ALA A 135 17.32 -17.43 -9.20
C ALA A 135 17.07 -17.99 -10.62
N SER A 136 17.13 -17.16 -11.65
CA SER A 136 17.06 -17.57 -13.06
C SER A 136 18.43 -17.73 -13.72
N GLY A 137 19.52 -17.57 -12.97
CA GLY A 137 20.89 -17.60 -13.52
C GLY A 137 21.22 -16.41 -14.43
N ARG A 138 20.43 -15.32 -14.36
CA ARG A 138 20.60 -14.10 -15.15
C ARG A 138 21.28 -13.00 -14.31
N GLN A 139 21.94 -12.06 -14.99
CA GLN A 139 22.47 -10.86 -14.32
C GLN A 139 21.39 -9.79 -14.10
N THR A 140 20.45 -9.70 -15.04
CA THR A 140 19.36 -8.72 -15.04
C THR A 140 18.05 -9.35 -15.47
N VAL A 141 16.94 -8.85 -14.95
CA VAL A 141 15.57 -9.16 -15.42
C VAL A 141 14.77 -7.88 -15.61
N GLN A 142 13.80 -7.91 -16.53
CA GLN A 142 12.93 -6.77 -16.83
C GLN A 142 11.45 -7.11 -16.57
N PRO A 143 10.61 -6.15 -16.13
CA PRO A 143 9.17 -6.34 -16.05
C PRO A 143 8.57 -6.86 -17.36
N GLY A 144 7.67 -7.83 -17.27
CA GLY A 144 7.03 -8.48 -18.42
C GLY A 144 7.84 -9.63 -19.04
N GLU A 145 9.10 -9.80 -18.65
CA GLU A 145 9.93 -10.91 -19.12
C GLU A 145 9.48 -12.23 -18.50
N VAL A 146 9.41 -13.29 -19.32
CA VAL A 146 9.20 -14.67 -18.83
C VAL A 146 10.56 -15.25 -18.43
N ILE A 147 10.68 -15.66 -17.17
CA ILE A 147 11.89 -16.26 -16.61
C ILE A 147 11.60 -17.65 -16.05
N ARG A 148 12.60 -18.53 -16.13
CA ARG A 148 12.61 -19.81 -15.42
C ARG A 148 13.45 -19.64 -14.16
N ILE A 149 12.85 -19.86 -13.00
CA ILE A 149 13.52 -19.77 -11.70
C ILE A 149 13.61 -21.12 -11.03
N ILE A 150 14.58 -21.25 -10.13
CA ILE A 150 14.67 -22.32 -9.15
C ILE A 150 14.49 -21.67 -7.77
N PRO A 151 13.34 -21.86 -7.09
CA PRO A 151 13.13 -21.34 -5.74
C PRO A 151 14.10 -21.95 -4.72
N ASP A 152 14.56 -21.17 -3.73
CA ASP A 152 15.36 -21.70 -2.61
C ASP A 152 14.48 -22.51 -1.63
N LEU A 153 13.18 -22.15 -1.56
CA LEU A 153 12.18 -22.80 -0.73
C LEU A 153 10.85 -22.86 -1.49
N ILE A 154 10.15 -23.99 -1.42
CA ILE A 154 8.79 -24.14 -1.92
C ILE A 154 7.91 -24.46 -0.71
N VAL A 155 6.72 -23.85 -0.60
CA VAL A 155 5.74 -24.06 0.47
C VAL A 155 4.35 -24.33 -0.12
N LEU A 156 3.86 -25.57 0.04
CA LEU A 156 2.60 -26.05 -0.56
C LEU A 156 1.67 -26.71 0.48
N PRO A 157 0.34 -26.73 0.23
CA PRO A 157 -0.63 -27.48 1.02
C PRO A 157 -0.37 -28.99 0.92
N VAL A 158 -0.79 -29.74 1.93
CA VAL A 158 -0.54 -31.18 2.01
C VAL A 158 -1.34 -31.94 0.94
N GLU A 159 -2.51 -31.44 0.59
CA GLU A 159 -3.44 -32.04 -0.37
C GLU A 159 -2.85 -32.04 -1.79
N LEU A 160 -2.25 -30.92 -2.25
CA LEU A 160 -1.54 -30.86 -3.54
C LEU A 160 -0.26 -31.71 -3.56
N ALA A 161 0.19 -32.15 -2.39
CA ALA A 161 1.38 -32.95 -2.22
C ALA A 161 1.08 -34.46 -2.03
N SER A 162 -0.19 -34.86 -2.19
CA SER A 162 -0.70 -36.22 -1.90
C SER A 162 -1.04 -37.06 -3.14
N SER A 163 -1.04 -36.47 -4.33
CA SER A 163 -1.17 -37.22 -5.59
C SER A 163 0.20 -37.79 -6.01
N ASP A 164 0.35 -39.12 -5.97
CA ASP A 164 1.42 -39.95 -6.57
C ASP A 164 2.68 -39.19 -7.00
N LEU A 165 3.43 -38.69 -6.02
CA LEU A 165 4.65 -37.95 -6.29
C LEU A 165 5.80 -38.89 -6.60
N ASP A 166 6.60 -38.50 -7.59
CA ASP A 166 7.84 -39.17 -7.93
C ASP A 166 8.71 -39.37 -6.67
N PRO A 167 9.11 -40.61 -6.34
CA PRO A 167 9.95 -40.91 -5.16
C PRO A 167 11.24 -40.09 -5.09
N ARG A 168 11.74 -39.58 -6.23
CA ARG A 168 12.92 -38.69 -6.30
C ARG A 168 12.64 -37.29 -5.77
N ILE A 169 11.40 -36.81 -5.92
CA ILE A 169 10.91 -35.55 -5.36
C ILE A 169 10.59 -35.72 -3.88
N GLU A 170 10.06 -36.88 -3.51
CA GLU A 170 9.76 -37.26 -2.12
C GLU A 170 11.00 -37.14 -1.22
N GLN A 171 12.14 -37.65 -1.68
CA GLN A 171 13.44 -37.53 -0.98
C GLN A 171 13.97 -36.09 -0.93
N LYS A 172 13.44 -35.18 -1.75
CA LYS A 172 13.81 -33.76 -1.80
C LYS A 172 12.85 -32.85 -1.02
N CYS A 173 11.78 -33.39 -0.45
CA CYS A 173 10.76 -32.62 0.25
C CYS A 173 10.80 -32.86 1.76
N TRP A 174 10.46 -31.84 2.53
CA TRP A 174 10.31 -31.89 3.98
C TRP A 174 8.86 -32.17 4.37
N TRP A 175 8.66 -33.07 5.33
CA TRP A 175 7.36 -33.50 5.81
C TRP A 175 7.03 -32.88 7.17
N TYR A 176 5.82 -32.33 7.32
CA TYR A 176 5.25 -32.01 8.63
C TYR A 176 4.13 -33.01 8.96
N LYS A 177 4.45 -34.05 9.74
CA LYS A 177 3.46 -34.88 10.45
C LYS A 177 3.42 -34.44 11.92
N GLY A 178 2.61 -33.44 12.23
CA GLY A 178 1.99 -33.25 13.55
C GLY A 178 2.84 -33.05 14.81
N ASN A 179 4.16 -33.30 14.84
CA ASN A 179 4.97 -33.27 16.06
C ASN A 179 6.41 -32.79 15.80
N GLY A 180 6.62 -31.46 15.73
CA GLY A 180 7.93 -30.82 15.93
C GLY A 180 9.00 -31.01 14.83
N PHE A 181 10.00 -30.12 14.81
CA PHE A 181 11.24 -30.27 14.02
C PHE A 181 12.39 -30.66 14.96
N THR A 182 13.23 -31.62 14.57
CA THR A 182 14.58 -31.81 15.13
C THR A 182 15.63 -31.20 14.22
N LYS A 183 16.67 -30.62 14.84
CA LYS A 183 17.70 -29.79 14.19
C LYS A 183 18.72 -30.60 13.35
N SER A 184 18.73 -31.93 13.48
CA SER A 184 19.73 -32.85 12.91
C SER A 184 19.52 -33.20 11.44
N ASP A 185 18.38 -32.84 10.84
CA ASP A 185 17.91 -33.59 9.68
C ASP A 185 18.12 -32.88 8.32
N LEU A 186 18.63 -31.64 8.28
CA LEU A 186 18.67 -30.80 7.05
C LEU A 186 20.04 -30.78 6.33
N PRO A 187 20.21 -31.42 5.15
CA PRO A 187 21.22 -31.03 4.16
C PRO A 187 20.71 -29.88 3.27
N SER A 188 21.65 -29.11 2.71
CA SER A 188 21.42 -27.92 1.89
C SER A 188 20.62 -28.19 0.60
N GLY A 189 19.49 -27.48 0.42
CA GLY A 189 18.85 -27.25 -0.89
C GLY A 189 17.53 -27.98 -1.20
N LYS A 190 16.52 -27.97 -0.32
CA LYS A 190 15.28 -28.78 -0.47
C LYS A 190 13.98 -28.09 0.01
N SER A 191 12.86 -28.40 -0.66
CA SER A 191 11.48 -27.86 -0.58
C SER A 191 10.68 -28.26 0.69
N ALA A 192 9.74 -27.45 1.21
CA ALA A 192 8.99 -27.72 2.45
C ALA A 192 7.46 -27.81 2.28
N ARG A 193 6.79 -28.75 2.98
CA ARG A 193 5.31 -28.87 3.03
C ARG A 193 4.79 -28.42 4.39
N LEU A 194 3.71 -27.63 4.44
CA LEU A 194 3.07 -27.22 5.71
C LEU A 194 1.55 -27.18 5.57
N LEU A 195 0.85 -27.87 6.47
CA LEU A 195 -0.52 -27.56 6.87
C LEU A 195 -0.47 -26.92 8.25
N ASN A 196 -1.21 -25.82 8.45
CA ASN A 196 -1.35 -25.09 9.72
C ASN A 196 -0.01 -24.75 10.43
N GLY A 197 0.42 -23.50 10.30
CA GLY A 197 1.74 -23.05 10.76
C GLY A 197 2.73 -22.81 9.61
N ALA A 198 2.23 -22.43 8.43
CA ALA A 198 3.05 -22.09 7.27
C ALA A 198 4.13 -21.01 7.59
N LEU A 199 3.85 -20.14 8.56
CA LEU A 199 4.78 -19.12 9.07
C LEU A 199 5.68 -19.61 10.23
N ASP A 200 5.50 -20.81 10.77
CA ASP A 200 6.37 -21.41 11.79
C ASP A 200 7.80 -21.66 11.27
N ILE A 201 7.98 -21.68 9.94
CA ILE A 201 9.32 -21.67 9.31
C ILE A 201 10.17 -20.47 9.69
N LEU A 202 9.52 -19.37 10.07
CA LEU A 202 10.19 -18.19 10.61
C LEU A 202 10.78 -18.48 12.00
N GLY A 203 9.97 -19.02 12.92
CA GLY A 203 10.39 -19.38 14.28
C GLY A 203 11.52 -20.40 14.29
N LYS A 204 11.60 -21.23 13.26
CA LYS A 204 12.65 -22.24 13.05
C LYS A 204 13.89 -21.72 12.30
N GLY A 205 13.90 -20.46 11.87
CA GLY A 205 15.09 -19.82 11.28
C GLY A 205 15.37 -20.19 9.82
N HIS A 206 14.37 -20.68 9.09
CA HIS A 206 14.54 -21.13 7.70
C HIS A 206 14.45 -19.99 6.68
N VAL A 207 13.85 -18.87 7.07
CA VAL A 207 13.70 -17.68 6.23
C VAL A 207 14.94 -16.80 6.37
N LYS A 208 15.56 -16.47 5.24
CA LYS A 208 16.74 -15.60 5.15
C LYS A 208 16.51 -14.51 4.11
N PRO A 209 17.14 -13.33 4.27
CA PRO A 209 17.12 -12.31 3.24
C PRO A 209 17.64 -12.85 1.91
N ASN A 210 17.12 -12.30 0.81
CA ASN A 210 17.43 -12.68 -0.58
C ASN A 210 16.99 -14.07 -1.01
N GLN A 211 16.32 -14.86 -0.15
CA GLN A 211 15.73 -16.11 -0.58
C GLN A 211 14.55 -15.86 -1.51
N LEU A 212 14.37 -16.75 -2.48
CA LEU A 212 13.20 -16.88 -3.30
C LEU A 212 12.35 -18.03 -2.77
N ILE A 213 11.15 -17.70 -2.31
CA ILE A 213 10.17 -18.63 -1.75
C ILE A 213 9.01 -18.72 -2.73
N ALA A 214 8.64 -19.93 -3.15
CA ALA A 214 7.49 -20.15 -4.01
C ALA A 214 6.36 -20.83 -3.23
N THR A 215 5.12 -20.38 -3.41
CA THR A 215 4.01 -20.86 -2.59
C THR A 215 2.65 -20.69 -3.27
N THR A 216 1.67 -21.49 -2.85
CA THR A 216 0.26 -21.27 -3.20
C THR A 216 -0.52 -20.55 -2.08
N PHE A 217 0.13 -20.24 -0.94
CA PHE A 217 -0.50 -19.62 0.23
C PHE A 217 -0.26 -18.10 0.28
N PRO A 218 -1.32 -17.27 0.25
CA PRO A 218 -1.18 -15.83 0.42
C PRO A 218 -0.46 -15.42 1.72
N GLU A 219 -0.63 -16.19 2.80
CA GLU A 219 -0.05 -15.92 4.13
C GLU A 219 1.48 -15.94 4.11
N ILE A 220 2.08 -16.73 3.21
CA ILE A 220 3.54 -16.82 3.08
C ILE A 220 4.15 -15.53 2.51
N HIS A 221 3.38 -14.70 1.81
CA HIS A 221 3.86 -13.37 1.39
C HIS A 221 4.19 -12.44 2.57
N ALA A 222 3.71 -12.74 3.79
CA ALA A 222 4.14 -12.07 5.00
C ALA A 222 5.68 -12.12 5.18
N LEU A 223 6.35 -13.13 4.63
CA LEU A 223 7.80 -13.28 4.69
C LEU A 223 8.57 -12.25 3.86
N GLY A 224 7.90 -11.50 2.99
CA GLY A 224 8.45 -10.32 2.33
C GLY A 224 8.99 -9.29 3.32
N ALA A 225 8.49 -9.29 4.57
CA ALA A 225 8.98 -8.50 5.70
C ALA A 225 10.49 -8.71 5.99
N TYR A 226 11.00 -9.89 5.65
CA TYR A 226 12.38 -10.30 5.91
C TYR A 226 13.28 -10.21 4.68
N SER A 227 12.85 -9.44 3.67
CA SER A 227 13.54 -9.27 2.40
C SER A 227 13.75 -10.58 1.66
N ALA A 228 12.80 -11.52 1.81
CA ALA A 228 12.66 -12.69 0.96
C ALA A 228 11.70 -12.35 -0.19
N ALA A 229 12.05 -12.75 -1.41
CA ALA A 229 11.15 -12.66 -2.55
C ALA A 229 10.16 -13.83 -2.46
N VAL A 230 8.86 -13.54 -2.40
CA VAL A 230 7.82 -14.57 -2.39
C VAL A 230 7.06 -14.51 -3.71
N VAL A 231 7.03 -15.63 -4.43
CA VAL A 231 6.29 -15.79 -5.68
C VAL A 231 5.08 -16.70 -5.47
N ASN A 232 3.95 -16.28 -6.01
CA ASN A 232 2.73 -17.06 -6.00
C ASN A 232 2.78 -18.11 -7.13
N LEU A 233 2.43 -19.36 -6.82
CA LEU A 233 2.27 -20.43 -7.78
C LEU A 233 0.78 -20.69 -8.01
N ASP A 234 0.40 -20.95 -9.25
CA ASP A 234 -0.89 -21.58 -9.55
C ASP A 234 -0.85 -23.03 -9.05
N GLU A 235 -1.98 -23.55 -8.55
CA GLU A 235 -2.07 -24.93 -8.05
C GLU A 235 -1.66 -25.95 -9.11
N LYS A 236 -1.92 -25.68 -10.40
CA LYS A 236 -1.51 -26.55 -11.52
C LYS A 236 0.00 -26.52 -11.76
N ILE A 237 0.64 -25.39 -11.46
CA ILE A 237 2.09 -25.17 -11.63
C ILE A 237 2.85 -25.65 -10.39
N ALA A 238 2.20 -25.73 -9.23
CA ALA A 238 2.78 -26.19 -7.98
C ALA A 238 3.38 -27.61 -8.06
N ALA A 239 2.75 -28.51 -8.82
CA ALA A 239 3.29 -29.86 -9.05
C ALA A 239 4.55 -29.84 -9.92
N ALA A 240 4.57 -29.03 -10.99
CA ALA A 240 5.75 -28.85 -11.85
C ALA A 240 6.90 -28.13 -11.13
N ALA A 241 6.59 -27.25 -10.17
CA ALA A 241 7.60 -26.60 -9.33
C ALA A 241 8.46 -27.60 -8.55
N LEU A 242 7.92 -28.79 -8.25
CA LEU A 242 8.64 -29.87 -7.58
C LEU A 242 9.64 -30.59 -8.49
N GLU A 243 9.48 -30.47 -9.82
CA GLU A 243 10.44 -30.94 -10.83
C GLU A 243 11.62 -29.97 -11.01
N GLY A 244 11.55 -28.77 -10.42
CA GLY A 244 12.70 -27.92 -10.13
C GLY A 244 12.78 -26.61 -10.90
N GLN A 245 11.89 -26.34 -11.86
CA GLN A 245 11.83 -25.05 -12.54
C GLN A 245 10.40 -24.51 -12.57
N VAL A 246 10.25 -23.23 -12.26
CA VAL A 246 8.98 -22.49 -12.36
C VAL A 246 9.15 -21.39 -13.39
N GLU A 247 8.20 -21.28 -14.32
CA GLU A 247 8.08 -20.13 -15.19
C GLU A 247 7.22 -19.04 -14.52
N LEU A 248 7.73 -17.81 -14.48
CA LEU A 248 6.92 -16.65 -14.10
C LEU A 248 7.19 -15.45 -15.02
N VAL A 249 6.22 -14.55 -15.06
CA VAL A 249 6.39 -13.21 -15.61
C VAL A 249 6.91 -12.29 -14.52
N VAL A 250 8.01 -11.58 -14.78
CA VAL A 250 8.56 -10.61 -13.85
C VAL A 250 7.55 -9.46 -13.65
N PRO A 251 7.03 -9.22 -12.44
CA PRO A 251 6.05 -8.17 -12.24
C PRO A 251 6.71 -6.77 -12.29
N PRO A 252 6.01 -5.74 -12.80
CA PRO A 252 6.42 -4.36 -12.56
C PRO A 252 6.38 -4.03 -11.06
N ALA A 253 7.23 -3.11 -10.63
CA ALA A 253 7.43 -2.76 -9.23
C ALA A 253 6.77 -1.42 -8.89
N ILE A 254 6.08 -1.34 -7.75
CA ILE A 254 5.62 -0.10 -7.14
C ILE A 254 6.45 0.14 -5.87
N ARG A 255 6.99 1.34 -5.68
CA ARG A 255 7.65 1.72 -4.43
C ARG A 255 6.64 2.39 -3.50
N VAL A 256 6.59 1.96 -2.25
CA VAL A 256 5.85 2.66 -1.19
C VAL A 256 6.81 3.07 -0.09
N THR A 257 7.10 4.36 -0.01
CA THR A 257 8.00 4.95 0.98
C THR A 257 7.20 5.37 2.21
N ILE A 258 7.40 4.69 3.33
CA ILE A 258 6.72 4.94 4.60
C ILE A 258 7.50 5.96 5.43
N SER A 259 6.79 6.93 6.00
CA SER A 259 7.35 7.97 6.87
C SER A 259 6.54 8.16 8.16
N GLY A 260 7.17 8.81 9.15
CA GLY A 260 6.59 9.07 10.47
C GLY A 260 6.79 7.90 11.45
N ARG A 261 5.94 7.81 12.48
CA ARG A 261 5.86 6.71 13.44
C ARG A 261 4.39 6.49 13.76
N ILE A 262 3.92 5.24 13.69
CA ILE A 262 2.55 4.89 14.06
C ILE A 262 2.34 5.19 15.55
N GLN A 263 1.22 5.83 15.87
CA GLN A 263 0.85 6.17 17.25
C GLN A 263 0.41 4.93 18.02
N LYS A 264 0.49 4.98 19.36
CA LYS A 264 0.28 3.82 20.24
C LYS A 264 -1.10 3.13 20.09
N ASP A 265 -2.12 3.86 19.67
CA ASP A 265 -3.50 3.37 19.58
C ASP A 265 -3.89 2.97 18.14
N LEU A 266 -2.91 2.96 17.24
CA LEU A 266 -3.06 2.63 15.83
C LEU A 266 -2.07 1.53 15.46
N SER A 267 -2.32 0.86 14.34
CA SER A 267 -1.42 -0.16 13.83
C SER A 267 -1.12 -0.02 12.35
N VAL A 268 -0.30 -0.92 11.83
CA VAL A 268 0.01 -1.02 10.41
C VAL A 268 -1.22 -1.32 9.56
N VAL A 269 -2.26 -1.94 10.16
CA VAL A 269 -3.56 -2.17 9.52
C VAL A 269 -4.24 -0.83 9.19
N ASP A 270 -4.17 0.13 10.11
CA ASP A 270 -4.72 1.47 9.91
C ASP A 270 -3.92 2.24 8.85
N LEU A 271 -2.59 2.09 8.86
CA LEU A 271 -1.70 2.69 7.86
C LEU A 271 -2.02 2.21 6.43
N LEU A 272 -2.22 0.90 6.25
CA LEU A 272 -2.67 0.35 4.97
C LEU A 272 -4.12 0.68 4.65
N GLY A 273 -4.98 0.82 5.66
CA GLY A 273 -6.33 1.35 5.48
C GLY A 273 -6.31 2.72 4.80
N ARG A 274 -5.46 3.64 5.28
CA ARG A 274 -5.25 4.94 4.63
C ARG A 274 -4.73 4.79 3.19
N PHE A 275 -3.79 3.88 2.97
CA PHE A 275 -3.21 3.65 1.65
C PHE A 275 -4.24 3.11 0.66
N PHE A 276 -4.99 2.06 1.01
CA PHE A 276 -5.99 1.49 0.10
C PHE A 276 -7.19 2.40 -0.15
N LYS A 277 -7.53 3.31 0.78
CA LYS A 277 -8.59 4.31 0.59
C LYS A 277 -8.36 5.18 -0.65
N THR A 278 -7.11 5.40 -1.05
CA THR A 278 -6.77 6.29 -2.18
C THR A 278 -6.78 5.59 -3.54
N PHE A 279 -6.99 4.27 -3.60
CA PHE A 279 -6.91 3.50 -4.83
C PHE A 279 -8.22 2.76 -5.15
N PRO A 280 -8.61 2.66 -6.43
CA PRO A 280 -9.70 1.77 -6.82
C PRO A 280 -9.30 0.29 -6.64
N PRO A 281 -10.29 -0.62 -6.61
CA PRO A 281 -10.03 -2.06 -6.63
C PRO A 281 -9.08 -2.45 -7.78
N ASP A 282 -8.30 -3.52 -7.59
CA ASP A 282 -7.35 -4.08 -8.57
C ASP A 282 -6.16 -3.19 -8.98
N SER A 283 -5.95 -2.02 -8.35
CA SER A 283 -4.84 -1.11 -8.68
C SER A 283 -3.44 -1.74 -8.60
N PHE A 284 -3.29 -2.78 -7.78
CA PHE A 284 -2.02 -3.48 -7.52
C PHE A 284 -1.93 -4.84 -8.21
N LYS A 285 -2.97 -5.25 -8.95
CA LYS A 285 -3.03 -6.55 -9.60
C LYS A 285 -1.90 -6.74 -10.60
N GLY A 286 -1.17 -7.85 -10.48
CA GLY A 286 -0.02 -8.17 -11.34
C GLY A 286 1.25 -7.37 -11.03
N LYS A 287 1.27 -6.60 -9.93
CA LYS A 287 2.39 -5.73 -9.56
C LYS A 287 3.03 -6.17 -8.25
N MET A 288 4.32 -5.94 -8.13
CA MET A 288 5.06 -6.14 -6.87
C MET A 288 5.11 -4.82 -6.09
N ILE A 289 4.78 -4.85 -4.80
CA ILE A 289 4.90 -3.69 -3.92
C ILE A 289 6.18 -3.81 -3.08
N GLU A 290 7.08 -2.83 -3.22
CA GLU A 290 8.31 -2.70 -2.44
C GLU A 290 8.17 -1.59 -1.38
N PHE A 291 8.14 -1.98 -0.12
CA PHE A 291 8.09 -1.06 1.03
C PHE A 291 9.49 -0.64 1.46
N SER A 292 9.63 0.66 1.74
CA SER A 292 10.90 1.28 2.16
C SER A 292 10.66 2.52 3.04
N GLY A 293 11.74 3.18 3.46
CA GLY A 293 11.71 4.47 4.14
C GLY A 293 11.77 4.40 5.67
N ALA A 294 12.11 5.53 6.28
CA ALA A 294 12.37 5.63 7.72
C ALA A 294 11.18 5.27 8.62
N GLY A 295 9.95 5.30 8.09
CA GLY A 295 8.78 4.79 8.79
C GLY A 295 8.72 3.26 8.81
N ALA A 296 9.13 2.60 7.73
CA ALA A 296 9.20 1.13 7.66
C ALA A 296 10.27 0.58 8.63
N GLU A 297 11.40 1.26 8.79
CA GLU A 297 12.46 0.90 9.74
C GLU A 297 12.00 0.93 11.21
N LYS A 298 10.95 1.69 11.52
CA LYS A 298 10.37 1.77 12.86
C LYS A 298 9.35 0.67 13.14
N LEU A 299 8.91 -0.05 12.12
CA LEU A 299 8.07 -1.22 12.28
C LEU A 299 8.92 -2.40 12.74
N THR A 300 8.36 -3.19 13.65
CA THR A 300 8.87 -4.50 14.02
C THR A 300 8.76 -5.48 12.86
N GLY A 301 9.50 -6.60 12.90
CA GLY A 301 9.43 -7.62 11.84
C GLY A 301 8.03 -8.18 11.69
N GLU A 302 7.34 -8.38 12.80
CA GLU A 302 5.95 -8.86 12.87
C GLU A 302 4.94 -7.83 12.34
N GLU A 303 5.14 -6.52 12.56
CA GLU A 303 4.32 -5.48 11.92
C GLU A 303 4.55 -5.42 10.41
N LYS A 304 5.78 -5.63 9.95
CA LYS A 304 6.06 -5.76 8.51
C LYS A 304 5.44 -7.01 7.91
N MET A 305 5.32 -8.11 8.68
CA MET A 305 4.59 -9.30 8.23
C MET A 305 3.12 -8.98 7.96
N ALA A 306 2.46 -8.28 8.88
CA ALA A 306 1.09 -7.81 8.70
C ALA A 306 0.97 -6.85 7.49
N LEU A 307 1.93 -5.92 7.33
CA LEU A 307 2.03 -5.03 6.16
C LEU A 307 2.07 -5.82 4.84
N CYS A 308 3.00 -6.78 4.74
CA CYS A 308 3.19 -7.57 3.54
C CYS A 308 1.97 -8.44 3.23
N TYR A 309 1.41 -9.09 4.26
CA TYR A 309 0.23 -9.94 4.11
C TYR A 309 -1.00 -9.15 3.65
N MET A 310 -1.28 -7.99 4.25
CA MET A 310 -2.42 -7.16 3.85
C MET A 310 -2.26 -6.61 2.42
N ALA A 311 -1.06 -6.21 2.01
CA ALA A 311 -0.80 -5.80 0.63
C ALA A 311 -1.06 -6.94 -0.35
N ARG A 312 -0.71 -8.19 0.02
CA ARG A 312 -1.03 -9.38 -0.78
C ARG A 312 -2.54 -9.62 -0.87
N LEU A 313 -3.27 -9.50 0.24
CA LEU A 313 -4.74 -9.61 0.26
C LEU A 313 -5.44 -8.49 -0.51
N ALA A 314 -4.83 -7.30 -0.62
CA ALA A 314 -5.33 -6.19 -1.41
C ALA A 314 -5.05 -6.32 -2.93
N GLY A 315 -4.47 -7.45 -3.36
CA GLY A 315 -4.31 -7.81 -4.77
C GLY A 315 -2.91 -7.60 -5.36
N ALA A 316 -1.90 -7.23 -4.57
CA ALA A 316 -0.53 -7.26 -5.05
C ALA A 316 -0.10 -8.68 -5.45
N GLU A 317 0.66 -8.81 -6.53
CA GLU A 317 1.18 -10.11 -6.99
C GLU A 317 2.29 -10.62 -6.07
N ALA A 318 3.17 -9.69 -5.66
CA ALA A 318 4.24 -9.95 -4.73
C ALA A 318 4.44 -8.74 -3.81
N VAL A 319 5.03 -8.97 -2.64
CA VAL A 319 5.27 -7.92 -1.66
C VAL A 319 6.64 -8.11 -1.03
N PHE A 320 7.37 -7.01 -0.87
CA PHE A 320 8.75 -7.03 -0.42
C PHE A 320 9.04 -5.83 0.49
N CYS A 321 9.69 -6.04 1.63
CA CYS A 321 10.27 -4.97 2.43
C CYS A 321 11.78 -4.94 2.21
N LEU A 322 12.33 -3.76 1.95
CA LEU A 322 13.78 -3.58 1.91
C LEU A 322 14.41 -3.97 3.25
N PHE A 323 15.62 -4.52 3.16
CA PHE A 323 16.35 -4.95 4.35
C PHE A 323 16.81 -3.73 5.14
N ASP A 324 16.51 -3.72 6.43
CA ASP A 324 16.93 -2.66 7.34
C ASP A 324 17.33 -3.22 8.71
N GLU A 325 17.61 -2.31 9.65
CA GLU A 325 18.07 -2.68 10.98
C GLU A 325 16.99 -3.38 11.81
N SER A 326 15.69 -3.09 11.60
CA SER A 326 14.63 -3.81 12.33
C SER A 326 14.45 -5.23 11.79
N THR A 327 14.59 -5.42 10.48
CA THR A 327 14.65 -6.74 9.85
C THR A 327 15.87 -7.52 10.35
N ARG A 328 17.05 -6.91 10.41
CA ARG A 328 18.27 -7.51 10.98
C ARG A 328 18.06 -7.98 12.41
N LYS A 329 17.51 -7.12 13.28
CA LYS A 329 17.24 -7.43 14.69
C LYS A 329 16.26 -8.59 14.86
N SER A 330 15.18 -8.61 14.08
CA SER A 330 14.19 -9.69 14.14
C SER A 330 14.79 -11.02 13.69
N LEU A 331 15.63 -11.02 12.66
CA LEU A 331 16.30 -12.22 12.15
C LEU A 331 17.44 -12.71 13.04
N ALA A 332 18.19 -11.83 13.69
CA ALA A 332 19.34 -12.20 14.53
C ALA A 332 18.98 -13.18 15.66
N GLN A 333 17.72 -13.16 16.12
CA GLN A 333 17.21 -14.08 17.13
C GLN A 333 16.83 -15.47 16.56
N LYS A 334 16.64 -15.56 15.24
CA LYS A 334 16.02 -16.72 14.56
C LYS A 334 17.01 -17.44 13.63
N THR A 335 17.91 -16.70 12.96
CA THR A 335 18.84 -17.26 11.97
C THR A 335 20.10 -16.42 11.81
N LYS A 336 21.13 -16.99 11.16
CA LYS A 336 22.32 -16.23 10.75
C LYS A 336 22.01 -15.45 9.47
N VAL A 337 22.12 -14.12 9.54
CA VAL A 337 22.01 -13.25 8.38
C VAL A 337 23.24 -13.45 7.49
N GLN A 338 23.05 -13.63 6.19
CA GLN A 338 24.15 -13.75 5.22
C GLN A 338 24.84 -12.40 4.99
N ASP A 339 26.12 -12.42 4.64
CA ASP A 339 26.91 -11.19 4.45
C ASP A 339 26.45 -10.34 3.26
N LYS A 340 25.86 -10.98 2.23
CA LYS A 340 25.39 -10.31 1.02
C LYS A 340 23.88 -10.05 1.11
N ILE A 341 23.49 -8.78 1.19
CA ILE A 341 22.10 -8.30 1.12
C ILE A 341 21.89 -7.58 -0.21
N TYR A 342 20.78 -7.85 -0.90
CA TYR A 342 20.42 -7.11 -2.11
C TYR A 342 19.64 -5.84 -1.74
N PHE A 343 20.12 -4.72 -2.25
CA PHE A 343 19.43 -3.43 -2.20
C PHE A 343 19.01 -3.03 -3.60
N SER A 344 17.91 -2.29 -3.71
CA SER A 344 17.48 -1.67 -4.97
C SER A 344 18.55 -0.70 -5.45
N ASP A 345 18.79 -0.67 -6.77
CA ASP A 345 19.66 0.33 -7.35
C ASP A 345 19.12 1.74 -7.12
N ARG A 346 20.01 2.72 -6.99
CA ARG A 346 19.61 4.12 -6.75
C ARG A 346 18.68 4.67 -7.83
N LYS A 347 18.80 4.15 -9.05
CA LYS A 347 17.99 4.51 -10.22
C LYS A 347 17.08 3.35 -10.66
N ALA A 348 16.80 2.39 -9.79
CA ALA A 348 15.90 1.28 -10.09
C ALA A 348 14.55 1.82 -10.61
N HIS A 349 14.03 1.18 -11.65
CA HIS A 349 12.79 1.60 -12.27
C HIS A 349 11.59 1.04 -11.52
N TYR A 350 10.66 1.93 -11.14
CA TYR A 350 9.34 1.59 -10.62
C TYR A 350 8.29 2.08 -11.61
N GLU A 351 7.16 1.37 -11.66
CA GLU A 351 5.99 1.79 -12.44
C GLU A 351 5.31 2.99 -11.77
N ALA A 352 5.34 3.03 -10.43
CA ALA A 352 4.87 4.16 -9.64
C ALA A 352 5.59 4.19 -8.29
N GLU A 353 5.76 5.40 -7.75
CA GLU A 353 6.20 5.61 -6.37
C GLU A 353 5.13 6.34 -5.57
N PHE A 354 4.93 5.90 -4.33
CA PHE A 354 3.99 6.50 -3.39
C PHE A 354 4.66 6.83 -2.07
N HIS A 355 4.21 7.90 -1.44
CA HIS A 355 4.63 8.30 -0.10
C HIS A 355 3.48 8.08 0.89
N LEU A 356 3.72 7.25 1.91
CA LEU A 356 2.74 6.93 2.93
C LEU A 356 3.19 7.50 4.28
N ASN A 357 2.50 8.56 4.73
CA ASN A 357 2.80 9.22 5.99
C ASN A 357 1.85 8.73 7.09
N SER A 358 2.41 8.37 8.25
CA SER A 358 1.67 7.99 9.46
C SER A 358 1.20 9.18 10.32
N VAL A 359 1.59 10.41 9.99
CA VAL A 359 1.08 11.62 10.68
C VAL A 359 -0.40 11.82 10.37
N GLY A 360 -1.20 12.08 11.42
CA GLY A 360 -2.64 12.26 11.32
C GLY A 360 -3.40 10.98 10.95
N LEU A 361 -2.79 9.81 11.15
CA LEU A 361 -3.45 8.53 10.97
C LEU A 361 -4.60 8.39 11.99
N VAL A 362 -5.67 7.73 11.57
CA VAL A 362 -6.86 7.41 12.37
C VAL A 362 -7.19 5.93 12.23
N ASN A 363 -8.13 5.41 13.00
CA ASN A 363 -8.58 4.02 12.87
C ASN A 363 -9.30 3.79 11.54
N TYR A 364 -9.00 2.68 10.87
CA TYR A 364 -9.66 2.24 9.65
C TYR A 364 -10.39 0.90 9.85
N ILE A 365 -11.49 0.75 9.12
CA ILE A 365 -12.25 -0.48 8.99
C ILE A 365 -12.38 -0.88 7.52
N PHE A 366 -12.54 -2.18 7.27
CA PHE A 366 -12.77 -2.74 5.94
C PHE A 366 -14.11 -3.48 5.95
N PRO A 367 -15.20 -2.84 5.49
CA PRO A 367 -16.52 -3.46 5.50
C PRO A 367 -16.59 -4.66 4.55
N ASP A 368 -17.49 -5.58 4.90
CA ASP A 368 -17.85 -6.78 4.11
C ASP A 368 -16.66 -7.70 3.82
N GLY A 369 -15.63 -7.68 4.67
CA GLY A 369 -14.40 -8.45 4.46
C GLY A 369 -13.58 -8.03 3.23
N LYS A 370 -13.83 -6.85 2.65
CA LYS A 370 -13.17 -6.40 1.42
C LYS A 370 -11.92 -5.60 1.74
N MET A 371 -10.75 -6.25 1.66
CA MET A 371 -9.44 -5.66 1.99
C MET A 371 -9.05 -4.41 1.19
N PHE A 372 -9.62 -4.24 0.00
CA PHE A 372 -9.37 -3.08 -0.87
C PHE A 372 -10.36 -1.91 -0.63
N ILE A 373 -11.40 -2.10 0.18
CA ILE A 373 -12.34 -1.04 0.56
C ILE A 373 -12.11 -0.72 2.02
N SER A 374 -11.47 0.41 2.29
CA SER A 374 -11.29 0.90 3.65
C SER A 374 -12.10 2.18 3.88
N ARG A 375 -12.52 2.38 5.13
CA ARG A 375 -13.20 3.58 5.61
C ARG A 375 -12.60 3.98 6.94
N GLU A 376 -12.56 5.26 7.20
CA GLU A 376 -12.25 5.74 8.55
C GLU A 376 -13.35 5.26 9.49
N ALA A 377 -12.97 4.74 10.64
CA ALA A 377 -13.90 4.08 11.55
C ALA A 377 -14.90 5.07 12.18
N GLY A 378 -14.58 6.38 12.18
CA GLY A 378 -15.39 7.41 12.82
C GLY A 378 -15.51 7.16 14.32
N ASN A 379 -16.74 7.11 14.85
CA ASN A 379 -17.00 6.78 16.24
C ASN A 379 -17.06 5.25 16.44
N LEU A 380 -16.02 4.67 17.05
CA LEU A 380 -15.93 3.22 17.31
C LEU A 380 -17.10 2.67 18.14
N ASN A 381 -17.71 3.48 19.01
CA ASN A 381 -18.86 3.07 19.82
C ASN A 381 -20.14 2.83 18.99
N SER A 382 -20.16 3.28 17.72
CA SER A 382 -21.26 2.99 16.80
C SER A 382 -21.19 1.58 16.22
N ILE A 383 -20.02 0.94 16.27
CA ILE A 383 -19.84 -0.43 15.85
C ILE A 383 -20.30 -1.32 17.02
N ARG A 384 -21.38 -2.07 16.82
CA ARG A 384 -21.90 -3.03 17.80
C ARG A 384 -21.59 -4.45 17.31
N PRO A 385 -20.38 -4.98 17.57
CA PRO A 385 -20.04 -6.35 17.22
C PRO A 385 -20.73 -7.35 18.14
N ASP A 386 -21.10 -8.51 17.60
CA ASP A 386 -21.50 -9.68 18.39
C ASP A 386 -20.27 -10.52 18.74
N THR A 387 -19.27 -10.52 17.86
CA THR A 387 -18.05 -11.30 18.02
C THR A 387 -16.83 -10.55 17.53
N ALA A 388 -15.70 -10.71 18.21
CA ALA A 388 -14.39 -10.25 17.77
C ALA A 388 -13.41 -11.42 17.65
N PHE A 389 -12.68 -11.48 16.53
CA PHE A 389 -11.64 -12.49 16.28
C PHE A 389 -10.28 -11.81 16.02
N ILE A 390 -9.27 -12.21 16.79
CA ILE A 390 -7.91 -11.69 16.71
C ILE A 390 -6.95 -12.86 16.49
N GLY A 391 -6.43 -13.01 15.27
CA GLY A 391 -5.53 -14.10 14.92
C GLY A 391 -4.69 -13.79 13.68
N GLY A 392 -4.09 -14.82 13.08
CA GLY A 392 -3.32 -14.70 11.84
C GLY A 392 -2.11 -13.74 11.90
N PRO A 393 -1.53 -13.38 10.75
CA PRO A 393 -0.37 -12.47 10.70
C PRO A 393 -0.65 -11.06 11.22
N CYS A 394 -1.91 -10.61 11.18
CA CYS A 394 -2.33 -9.26 11.56
C CYS A 394 -2.74 -9.11 13.04
N GLY A 395 -2.79 -10.20 13.80
CA GLY A 395 -3.25 -10.16 15.20
C GLY A 395 -2.62 -11.21 16.12
N GLY A 396 -2.11 -12.32 15.58
CA GLY A 396 -1.66 -13.47 16.35
C GLY A 396 -0.18 -13.51 16.73
N THR A 397 0.65 -12.58 16.25
CA THR A 397 2.08 -12.55 16.60
C THR A 397 2.30 -11.99 18.00
N ALA A 398 3.34 -12.43 18.71
CA ALA A 398 3.58 -12.02 20.09
C ALA A 398 3.75 -10.50 20.25
N CYS A 399 4.35 -9.83 19.25
CA CYS A 399 4.52 -8.38 19.26
C CYS A 399 3.17 -7.66 19.11
N ILE A 400 2.32 -8.09 18.18
CA ILE A 400 1.01 -7.49 17.95
C ILE A 400 0.08 -7.78 19.14
N LEU A 401 0.04 -9.01 19.63
CA LEU A 401 -0.73 -9.39 20.83
C LEU A 401 -0.38 -8.53 22.04
N LYS A 402 0.90 -8.15 22.19
CA LYS A 402 1.32 -7.21 23.25
C LYS A 402 0.70 -5.82 23.05
N SER A 403 0.73 -5.28 21.84
CA SER A 403 0.12 -3.97 21.52
C SER A 403 -1.39 -3.99 21.83
N ILE A 404 -2.08 -5.05 21.40
CA ILE A 404 -3.50 -5.28 21.66
C ILE A 404 -3.77 -5.40 23.17
N ALA A 405 -2.95 -6.15 23.91
CA ALA A 405 -3.06 -6.29 25.36
C ALA A 405 -2.86 -4.96 26.11
N ASP A 406 -1.94 -4.12 25.63
CA ASP A 406 -1.73 -2.78 26.20
C ASP A 406 -2.97 -1.88 26.02
N GLN A 407 -3.77 -2.07 24.97
CA GLN A 407 -5.06 -1.39 24.78
C GLN A 407 -6.18 -1.96 25.65
N ALA A 408 -6.14 -3.26 25.92
CA ALA A 408 -7.12 -3.97 26.73
C ALA A 408 -6.97 -3.69 28.25
N ARG A 409 -5.76 -3.32 28.69
CA ARG A 409 -5.45 -3.11 30.11
C ARG A 409 -6.37 -2.08 30.76
N GLY A 410 -7.02 -2.46 31.86
CA GLY A 410 -7.93 -1.61 32.63
C GLY A 410 -9.32 -1.44 31.98
N ARG A 411 -9.64 -2.24 30.96
CA ARG A 411 -10.95 -2.29 30.32
C ARG A 411 -11.57 -3.67 30.55
N HIS A 412 -12.87 -3.78 30.34
CA HIS A 412 -13.60 -5.04 30.37
C HIS A 412 -14.40 -5.24 29.08
N LEU A 413 -14.47 -6.48 28.61
CA LEU A 413 -15.31 -6.86 27.47
C LEU A 413 -16.80 -6.62 27.79
N GLN A 414 -17.54 -6.05 26.83
CA GLN A 414 -19.00 -5.93 26.93
C GLN A 414 -19.67 -7.30 27.08
N LYS A 415 -20.64 -7.42 28.00
CA LYS A 415 -21.32 -8.69 28.32
C LYS A 415 -21.98 -9.39 27.13
N SER A 416 -22.41 -8.63 26.13
CA SER A 416 -23.08 -9.13 24.92
C SER A 416 -22.12 -9.55 23.81
N VAL A 417 -20.80 -9.42 24.02
CA VAL A 417 -19.79 -9.62 22.97
C VAL A 417 -18.88 -10.77 23.35
N SER A 418 -18.63 -11.67 22.39
CA SER A 418 -17.62 -12.71 22.53
C SER A 418 -16.33 -12.27 21.84
N CYS A 419 -15.19 -12.35 22.53
CA CYS A 419 -13.89 -12.02 21.93
C CYS A 419 -12.96 -13.24 21.97
N TYR A 420 -12.30 -13.52 20.85
CA TYR A 420 -11.44 -14.69 20.67
C TYR A 420 -10.06 -14.29 20.19
N ILE A 421 -9.04 -14.94 20.75
CA ILE A 421 -7.64 -14.73 20.38
C ILE A 421 -7.02 -16.06 19.93
N SER A 422 -6.31 -16.06 18.80
CA SER A 422 -5.52 -17.20 18.32
C SER A 422 -4.08 -16.76 18.04
N PRO A 423 -3.11 -17.18 18.87
CA PRO A 423 -1.71 -16.94 18.59
C PRO A 423 -1.28 -17.62 17.28
N LEU A 424 -0.40 -16.98 16.52
CA LEU A 424 -0.01 -17.45 15.19
C LEU A 424 0.83 -18.74 15.25
N THR A 425 1.79 -18.80 16.17
CA THR A 425 2.67 -19.96 16.36
C THR A 425 2.78 -20.35 17.84
N GLN A 426 3.33 -21.53 18.12
CA GLN A 426 3.61 -21.96 19.50
C GLN A 426 4.67 -21.05 20.16
N GLY A 427 5.59 -20.53 19.36
CA GLY A 427 6.55 -19.51 19.80
C GLY A 427 5.84 -18.23 20.24
N ASP A 428 4.87 -17.76 19.45
CA ASP A 428 4.09 -16.56 19.77
C ASP A 428 3.24 -16.73 21.03
N LEU A 429 2.60 -17.89 21.20
CA LEU A 429 1.87 -18.21 22.43
C LEU A 429 2.81 -18.18 23.64
N SER A 430 3.94 -18.88 23.55
CA SER A 430 4.92 -18.97 24.63
C SER A 430 5.48 -17.60 25.02
N GLU A 431 5.80 -16.76 24.02
CA GLU A 431 6.29 -15.40 24.24
C GLU A 431 5.20 -14.48 24.78
N GLY A 432 3.96 -14.60 24.30
CA GLY A 432 2.80 -13.87 24.79
C GLY A 432 2.48 -14.18 26.26
N ILE A 433 2.63 -15.44 26.68
CA ILE A 433 2.52 -15.84 28.10
C ILE A 433 3.65 -15.20 28.91
N LYS A 434 4.91 -15.32 28.47
CA LYS A 434 6.07 -14.72 29.16
C LYS A 434 5.93 -13.20 29.34
N LYS A 435 5.38 -12.52 28.34
CA LYS A 435 5.14 -11.06 28.35
C LYS A 435 3.84 -10.66 29.07
N LYS A 436 3.06 -11.61 29.61
CA LYS A 436 1.73 -11.40 30.23
C LYS A 436 0.68 -10.79 29.28
N SER A 437 0.93 -10.76 27.98
CA SER A 437 -0.02 -10.27 26.98
C SER A 437 -1.25 -11.18 26.92
N ILE A 438 -1.04 -12.50 26.90
CA ILE A 438 -2.14 -13.48 26.89
C ILE A 438 -2.97 -13.37 28.15
N SER A 439 -2.34 -13.29 29.32
CA SER A 439 -3.04 -13.11 30.60
C SER A 439 -3.90 -11.85 30.60
N THR A 440 -3.35 -10.71 30.15
CA THR A 440 -4.08 -9.44 30.08
C THR A 440 -5.31 -9.52 29.17
N LEU A 441 -5.21 -10.23 28.04
CA LEU A 441 -6.33 -10.42 27.11
C LEU A 441 -7.38 -11.37 27.68
N VAL A 442 -6.97 -12.42 28.38
CA VAL A 442 -7.90 -13.31 29.09
C VAL A 442 -8.61 -12.56 30.22
N ASP A 443 -7.90 -11.75 31.01
CA ASP A 443 -8.46 -10.91 32.08
C ASP A 443 -9.46 -9.88 31.53
N TYR A 444 -9.22 -9.35 30.32
CA TYR A 444 -10.16 -8.49 29.60
C TYR A 444 -11.46 -9.21 29.24
N GLY A 445 -11.41 -10.54 29.03
CA GLY A 445 -12.54 -11.39 28.68
C GLY A 445 -12.37 -12.19 27.38
N CYS A 446 -11.18 -12.17 26.76
CA CYS A 446 -10.92 -12.95 25.55
C CYS A 446 -10.83 -14.46 25.84
N GLN A 447 -11.35 -15.27 24.92
CA GLN A 447 -11.21 -16.72 24.92
C GLN A 447 -10.04 -17.13 24.03
N LEU A 448 -9.17 -18.00 24.56
CA LEU A 448 -8.01 -18.50 23.82
C LEU A 448 -8.39 -19.67 22.91
N LEU A 449 -8.11 -19.54 21.62
CA LEU A 449 -8.31 -20.56 20.60
C LEU A 449 -7.01 -21.35 20.34
N PRO A 450 -7.10 -22.53 19.68
CA PRO A 450 -5.93 -23.23 19.16
C PRO A 450 -5.01 -22.32 18.34
N VAL A 451 -3.71 -22.58 18.44
CA VAL A 451 -2.67 -21.84 17.72
C VAL A 451 -2.83 -22.01 16.20
N GLY A 452 -2.65 -20.91 15.46
CA GLY A 452 -2.67 -20.91 14.00
C GLY A 452 -4.06 -21.08 13.39
N MET A 453 -5.12 -20.82 14.15
CA MET A 453 -6.49 -20.88 13.65
C MET A 453 -6.74 -19.73 12.67
N SER A 454 -7.28 -20.05 11.49
CA SER A 454 -7.73 -19.06 10.50
C SER A 454 -9.12 -18.52 10.85
N LEU A 455 -9.47 -17.35 10.32
CA LEU A 455 -10.84 -16.84 10.41
C LEU A 455 -11.86 -17.81 9.81
N ILE A 456 -11.53 -18.46 8.69
CA ILE A 456 -12.43 -19.41 8.02
C ILE A 456 -12.73 -20.61 8.93
N ASP A 457 -11.71 -21.16 9.58
CA ASP A 457 -11.89 -22.30 10.49
C ASP A 457 -12.64 -21.90 11.76
N PHE A 458 -12.34 -20.71 12.31
CA PHE A 458 -13.08 -20.15 13.43
C PHE A 458 -14.57 -20.02 13.14
N LEU A 459 -14.94 -19.46 11.98
CA LEU A 459 -16.33 -19.28 11.57
C LEU A 459 -17.05 -20.63 11.35
N ARG A 460 -16.32 -21.69 10.95
CA ARG A 460 -16.86 -23.05 10.80
C ARG A 460 -17.14 -23.74 12.13
N LEU A 461 -16.26 -23.57 13.13
CA LEU A 461 -16.38 -24.26 14.43
C LEU A 461 -17.61 -23.83 15.23
N GLY A 462 -18.02 -22.57 15.12
CA GLY A 462 -19.03 -22.00 16.03
C GLY A 462 -20.41 -21.72 15.44
N ASN A 463 -20.65 -21.97 14.14
CA ASN A 463 -21.83 -21.44 13.44
C ASN A 463 -22.07 -19.95 13.79
N ILE A 464 -20.98 -19.16 13.82
CA ILE A 464 -20.99 -17.75 14.24
C ILE A 464 -21.87 -16.95 13.27
N ARG A 465 -22.70 -16.06 13.81
CA ARG A 465 -23.65 -15.20 13.08
C ARG A 465 -23.55 -13.77 13.58
N GLY A 466 -24.14 -12.84 12.83
CA GLY A 466 -24.22 -11.43 13.20
C GLY A 466 -22.99 -10.63 12.76
N THR A 467 -22.69 -9.56 13.50
CA THR A 467 -21.57 -8.66 13.18
C THR A 467 -20.28 -9.17 13.80
N VAL A 468 -19.34 -9.54 12.95
CA VAL A 468 -18.02 -10.03 13.37
C VAL A 468 -16.97 -8.98 13.04
N LEU A 469 -16.28 -8.49 14.07
CA LEU A 469 -15.04 -7.74 13.90
C LEU A 469 -13.88 -8.73 13.84
N SER A 470 -13.02 -8.61 12.84
CA SER A 470 -11.83 -9.44 12.73
C SER A 470 -10.62 -8.58 12.41
N VAL A 471 -9.44 -9.05 12.77
CA VAL A 471 -8.21 -8.59 12.09
C VAL A 471 -8.21 -9.08 10.64
N PRO A 472 -7.52 -8.38 9.72
CA PRO A 472 -7.39 -8.82 8.33
C PRO A 472 -6.87 -10.25 8.21
N ASP A 473 -7.62 -11.06 7.47
CA ASP A 473 -7.35 -12.47 7.16
C ASP A 473 -8.00 -12.80 5.80
N SER A 474 -7.72 -13.97 5.27
CA SER A 474 -8.37 -14.50 4.07
C SER A 474 -9.89 -14.52 4.27
N PRO A 475 -10.67 -13.78 3.45
CA PRO A 475 -12.09 -13.64 3.68
C PRO A 475 -12.82 -14.95 3.42
N PRO A 476 -13.83 -15.31 4.25
CA PRO A 476 -14.66 -16.47 3.99
C PRO A 476 -15.54 -16.25 2.75
N PRO A 477 -16.12 -17.32 2.17
CA PRO A 477 -17.22 -17.19 1.21
C PRO A 477 -18.35 -16.33 1.77
N HIS A 478 -19.04 -15.59 0.89
CA HIS A 478 -20.16 -14.75 1.31
C HIS A 478 -21.21 -15.57 2.07
N ARG A 479 -21.64 -15.04 3.21
CA ARG A 479 -22.74 -15.56 4.03
C ARG A 479 -23.73 -14.44 4.35
N GLU A 480 -25.02 -14.66 4.12
CA GLU A 480 -26.06 -13.64 4.37
C GLU A 480 -26.27 -13.35 5.87
N ASP A 481 -26.00 -14.34 6.72
CA ASP A 481 -26.15 -14.27 8.17
C ASP A 481 -24.93 -13.67 8.90
N LEU A 482 -23.93 -13.19 8.15
CA LEU A 482 -22.65 -12.71 8.66
C LEU A 482 -22.30 -11.34 8.09
N LYS A 483 -22.10 -10.36 8.97
CA LYS A 483 -21.53 -9.06 8.61
C LYS A 483 -20.09 -8.97 9.11
N LEU A 484 -19.15 -9.25 8.22
CA LEU A 484 -17.72 -9.22 8.54
C LEU A 484 -17.14 -7.81 8.35
N ILE A 485 -16.42 -7.31 9.34
CA ILE A 485 -15.71 -6.03 9.29
C ILE A 485 -14.26 -6.28 9.73
N PHE A 486 -13.30 -6.03 8.84
CA PHE A 486 -11.90 -6.06 9.26
C PHE A 486 -11.48 -4.74 9.92
N CYS A 487 -10.58 -4.81 10.90
CA CYS A 487 -9.98 -3.65 11.57
C CYS A 487 -8.68 -4.05 12.29
N SER A 488 -7.92 -3.11 12.84
CA SER A 488 -6.79 -3.46 13.70
C SER A 488 -7.24 -4.16 14.98
N GLY A 489 -6.39 -4.99 15.58
CA GLY A 489 -6.72 -5.65 16.85
C GLY A 489 -6.93 -4.64 17.99
N GLU A 490 -6.18 -3.54 17.96
CA GLU A 490 -6.37 -2.38 18.82
C GLU A 490 -7.77 -1.78 18.65
N THR A 491 -8.22 -1.59 17.40
CA THR A 491 -9.57 -1.12 17.09
C THR A 491 -10.64 -2.10 17.58
N ALA A 492 -10.43 -3.41 17.40
CA ALA A 492 -11.35 -4.44 17.87
C ALA A 492 -11.50 -4.41 19.39
N ILE A 493 -10.41 -4.28 20.15
CA ILE A 493 -10.48 -4.13 21.61
C ILE A 493 -11.20 -2.84 22.00
N MET A 494 -10.90 -1.72 21.33
CA MET A 494 -11.57 -0.45 21.63
C MET A 494 -13.09 -0.50 21.37
N ALA A 495 -13.52 -1.16 20.29
CA ALA A 495 -14.93 -1.29 19.93
C ALA A 495 -15.70 -2.28 20.82
N THR A 496 -15.02 -3.28 21.39
CA THR A 496 -15.64 -4.31 22.24
C THR A 496 -15.62 -3.96 23.73
N ALA A 497 -14.92 -2.89 24.13
CA ALA A 497 -14.76 -2.50 25.52
C ALA A 497 -16.04 -1.87 26.11
N SER A 498 -16.34 -2.21 27.36
CA SER A 498 -17.36 -1.58 28.20
C SER A 498 -16.74 -0.45 29.02
N GLY A 499 -16.57 0.74 28.43
CA GLY A 499 -15.96 1.88 29.14
C GLY A 499 -14.59 1.58 29.76
N ARG A 500 -14.11 2.43 30.67
CA ARG A 500 -12.98 2.13 31.57
C ARG A 500 -13.55 1.73 32.93
N ALA A 501 -12.95 0.74 33.59
CA ALA A 501 -13.30 0.40 34.96
C ALA A 501 -13.07 1.63 35.87
N GLU A 502 -14.05 1.94 36.74
CA GLU A 502 -13.95 2.97 37.78
C GLU A 502 -12.89 2.65 38.84
#